data_AF-A0A416NZQ6-F1
#
_entry.id   AF-A0A416NZQ6-F1
#
_cell.length_a   1.000
_cell.length_b   1.000
_cell.length_c   1.000
_cell.angle_alpha   90.00
_cell.angle_beta   90.00
_cell.angle_gamma   90.00
#
_symmetry.space_group_name_H-M   'P 1'
#
loop_
_entity.id
_entity.type
_entity.pdbx_description
1 polymer ?
#
loop_
_entity_poly.entity_id
_entity_poly.type
_entity_poly.pdbx_seq_one_letter_code
_entity_poly.pdbx_strand_id
1 'polypeptide(L)'
;MGLAKCPNGHIYNPRRYGKICPYCNMKTQDEAFAEKPLGFEPPVEILEETVRPVCGWIICIEGAKVGMDYKIHEGKNFVGRGDEMDIQILGDNEINRRNHAIIVYDPKNLNTMILPGDSSGIAYLNDKPVYVPLELNPYDIINLGQSRFLFVPLCGNNFSWGDLK
;
A
#
# COMPACT_ATOMS: atom_id res chain seq x y z
N MET A 1 -31.92 -9.90 15.33
CA MET A 1 -33.09 -9.73 14.43
C MET A 1 -33.04 -8.32 13.87
N GLY A 2 -32.68 -8.15 12.61
CA GLY A 2 -32.61 -6.82 11.98
C GLY A 2 -33.96 -6.47 11.36
N LEU A 3 -34.61 -5.42 11.87
CA LEU A 3 -35.80 -4.83 11.26
C LEU A 3 -35.36 -3.64 10.39
N ALA A 4 -35.94 -3.51 9.20
CA ALA A 4 -35.72 -2.38 8.30
C ALA A 4 -36.91 -1.42 8.38
N LYS A 5 -36.64 -0.12 8.23
CA LYS A 5 -37.68 0.92 8.18
C LYS A 5 -37.76 1.45 6.75
N CYS A 6 -38.95 1.40 6.13
CA CYS A 6 -39.14 1.95 4.79
C CYS A 6 -39.24 3.49 4.82
N PRO A 7 -39.14 4.18 3.66
CA PRO A 7 -39.26 5.65 3.58
C PRO A 7 -40.56 6.22 4.15
N ASN A 8 -41.66 5.47 4.06
CA ASN A 8 -42.95 5.86 4.65
C ASN A 8 -43.04 5.56 6.16
N GLY A 9 -41.96 5.11 6.78
CA GLY A 9 -41.84 4.94 8.21
C GLY A 9 -42.27 3.57 8.78
N HIS A 10 -42.71 2.63 7.95
CA HIS A 10 -43.09 1.29 8.40
C HIS A 10 -41.86 0.43 8.71
N ILE A 11 -41.92 -0.31 9.81
CA ILE A 11 -40.87 -1.23 10.24
C ILE A 11 -41.25 -2.66 9.82
N TYR A 12 -40.36 -3.36 9.13
CA TYR A 12 -40.61 -4.71 8.63
C TYR A 12 -39.34 -5.56 8.64
N ASN A 13 -39.48 -6.88 8.47
CA ASN A 13 -38.35 -7.79 8.42
C ASN A 13 -37.87 -7.99 6.97
N PRO A 14 -36.71 -7.43 6.56
CA PRO A 14 -36.22 -7.51 5.19
C PRO A 14 -35.81 -8.94 4.80
N ARG A 15 -35.49 -9.82 5.77
CA ARG A 15 -35.20 -11.24 5.46
C ARG A 15 -36.42 -12.01 4.98
N ARG A 16 -37.62 -11.58 5.39
CA ARG A 16 -38.89 -12.24 5.03
C ARG A 16 -39.54 -11.61 3.80
N TYR A 17 -39.49 -10.28 3.69
CA TYR A 17 -40.21 -9.53 2.65
C TYR A 17 -39.28 -8.90 1.59
N GLY A 18 -37.97 -9.14 1.69
CA GLY A 18 -36.98 -8.60 0.77
C GLY A 18 -36.89 -7.08 0.83
N LYS A 19 -36.73 -6.45 -0.33
CA LYS A 19 -36.62 -4.99 -0.52
C LYS A 19 -37.98 -4.31 -0.71
N ILE A 20 -39.07 -5.02 -0.42
CA ILE A 20 -40.43 -4.51 -0.61
C ILE A 20 -41.09 -4.42 0.76
N CYS A 21 -41.52 -3.21 1.11
CA CYS A 21 -42.26 -3.01 2.35
C CYS A 21 -43.65 -3.67 2.22
N PRO A 22 -44.03 -4.60 3.11
CA PRO A 22 -45.31 -5.31 3.02
C PRO A 22 -46.53 -4.42 3.29
N TYR A 23 -46.33 -3.23 3.89
CA TYR A 23 -47.42 -2.33 4.28
C TYR A 23 -47.81 -1.33 3.20
N CYS A 24 -46.83 -0.80 2.46
CA CYS A 24 -47.07 0.20 1.42
C CYS A 24 -46.62 -0.25 0.02
N ASN A 25 -46.17 -1.50 -0.10
CA ASN A 25 -45.68 -2.13 -1.33
C ASN A 25 -44.55 -1.36 -2.05
N MET A 26 -43.86 -0.50 -1.31
CA MET A 26 -42.82 0.38 -1.83
C MET A 26 -41.48 -0.37 -1.83
N LYS A 27 -40.77 -0.33 -2.97
CA LYS A 27 -39.41 -0.84 -3.08
C LYS A 27 -38.46 0.12 -2.33
N THR A 28 -37.80 -0.38 -1.30
CA THR A 28 -36.69 0.34 -0.66
C THR A 28 -35.47 0.25 -1.58
N GLN A 29 -34.86 1.38 -1.88
CA GLN A 29 -33.69 1.45 -2.75
C GLN A 29 -32.58 0.56 -2.21
N ASP A 30 -31.90 -0.12 -3.13
CA ASP A 30 -30.64 -0.77 -2.85
C ASP A 30 -29.62 0.25 -2.36
N GLU A 31 -28.71 -0.19 -1.50
CA GLU A 31 -27.53 0.57 -1.11
C GLU A 31 -26.96 1.20 -2.38
N ALA A 32 -27.10 2.52 -2.50
CA ALA A 32 -26.65 3.24 -3.66
C ALA A 32 -25.16 2.97 -3.78
N PHE A 33 -24.77 2.25 -4.83
CA PHE A 33 -23.41 2.36 -5.36
C PHE A 33 -23.13 3.84 -5.41
N ALA A 34 -22.14 4.30 -4.63
CA ALA A 34 -21.82 5.71 -4.50
C ALA A 34 -21.74 6.32 -5.90
N GLU A 35 -22.75 7.11 -6.28
CA GLU A 35 -22.75 7.79 -7.55
C GLU A 35 -21.50 8.67 -7.55
N LYS A 36 -20.63 8.49 -8.55
CA LYS A 36 -19.43 9.32 -8.70
C LYS A 36 -19.86 10.79 -8.65
N PRO A 37 -19.15 11.66 -7.90
CA PRO A 37 -19.55 13.04 -7.75
C PRO A 37 -19.67 13.70 -9.14
N LEU A 38 -20.80 14.35 -9.37
CA LEU A 38 -21.11 15.08 -10.60
C LEU A 38 -19.99 16.11 -10.85
N GLY A 39 -19.25 15.98 -11.96
CA GLY A 39 -18.20 16.92 -12.37
C GLY A 39 -16.75 16.48 -12.20
N PHE A 40 -16.47 15.24 -11.76
CA PHE A 40 -15.12 14.68 -11.85
C PHE A 40 -14.92 13.91 -13.17
N GLU A 41 -14.76 14.63 -14.28
CA GLU A 41 -14.21 14.07 -15.52
C GLU A 41 -12.73 14.47 -15.60
N PRO A 42 -11.80 13.55 -15.28
CA PRO A 42 -10.39 13.85 -15.41
C PRO A 42 -10.04 14.10 -16.89
N PRO A 43 -9.12 15.02 -17.21
CA PRO A 43 -8.59 15.21 -18.56
C PRO A 43 -8.14 13.87 -19.18
N VAL A 44 -8.36 13.72 -20.49
CA VAL A 44 -8.02 12.48 -21.23
C VAL A 44 -6.56 12.08 -21.04
N GLU A 45 -5.67 13.05 -20.96
CA GLU A 45 -4.23 12.86 -20.71
C GLU A 45 -3.94 12.12 -19.37
N ILE A 46 -4.75 12.37 -18.33
CA ILE A 46 -4.63 11.72 -17.02
C ILE A 46 -5.21 10.30 -17.05
N LEU A 47 -6.14 10.00 -17.96
CA LEU A 47 -6.71 8.65 -18.11
C LEU A 47 -5.72 7.67 -18.77
N GLU A 48 -4.77 8.17 -19.54
CA GLU A 48 -3.77 7.35 -20.24
C GLU A 48 -2.54 7.03 -19.37
N GLU A 49 -2.33 7.77 -18.27
CA GLU A 49 -1.21 7.53 -17.37
C GLU A 49 -1.50 6.37 -16.41
N THR A 50 -0.78 5.25 -16.61
CA THR A 50 -0.89 4.08 -15.74
C THR A 50 -0.15 4.33 -14.43
N VAL A 51 -0.88 4.73 -13.40
CA VAL A 51 -0.34 4.89 -12.05
C VAL A 51 -0.03 3.52 -11.47
N ARG A 52 1.24 3.26 -11.14
CA ARG A 52 1.63 2.09 -10.34
C ARG A 52 1.17 2.28 -8.90
N PRO A 53 0.25 1.45 -8.37
CA PRO A 53 -0.24 1.61 -7.00
C PRO A 53 0.89 1.46 -5.99
N VAL A 54 0.91 2.31 -4.98
CA VAL A 54 1.89 2.24 -3.89
C VAL A 54 1.43 1.18 -2.90
N CYS A 55 2.34 0.33 -2.43
CA CYS A 55 2.08 -0.73 -1.45
C CYS A 55 2.67 -0.41 -0.07
N GLY A 56 3.54 0.60 0.02
CA GLY A 56 4.09 1.09 1.28
C GLY A 56 5.20 2.10 1.01
N TRP A 57 5.88 2.49 2.07
CA TRP A 57 6.98 3.44 2.03
C TRP A 57 8.15 3.01 2.91
N ILE A 58 9.34 3.46 2.55
CA ILE A 58 10.41 3.69 3.52
C ILE A 58 10.66 5.18 3.62
N ILE A 59 10.82 5.69 4.84
CA ILE A 59 10.99 7.12 5.11
C ILE A 59 12.39 7.33 5.67
N CYS A 60 13.19 8.19 5.06
CA CYS A 60 14.52 8.51 5.60
C CYS A 60 14.36 9.27 6.92
N ILE A 61 14.88 8.69 8.01
CA ILE A 61 14.86 9.29 9.35
C ILE A 61 16.25 9.73 9.81
N GLU A 62 17.30 9.23 9.15
CA GLU A 62 18.70 9.60 9.37
C GLU A 62 19.47 9.52 8.04
N GLY A 63 20.33 10.49 7.76
CA GLY A 63 21.10 10.59 6.52
C GLY A 63 20.90 11.91 5.77
N ALA A 64 21.29 11.96 4.49
CA ALA A 64 21.27 13.20 3.71
C ALA A 64 19.86 13.68 3.29
N LYS A 65 18.86 12.83 3.39
CA LYS A 65 17.50 13.05 2.85
C LYS A 65 16.40 12.87 3.90
N VAL A 66 16.65 13.27 5.16
CA VAL A 66 15.66 13.14 6.25
C VAL A 66 14.31 13.73 5.85
N GLY A 67 13.24 12.96 6.08
CA GLY A 67 11.86 13.31 5.73
C GLY A 67 11.43 12.87 4.33
N MET A 68 12.36 12.44 3.46
CA MET A 68 12.03 11.92 2.14
C MET A 68 11.32 10.57 2.24
N ASP A 69 10.20 10.43 1.54
CA ASP A 69 9.52 9.15 1.33
C ASP A 69 9.99 8.47 0.04
N TYR A 70 10.11 7.14 0.10
CA TYR A 70 10.37 6.30 -1.05
C TYR A 70 9.26 5.27 -1.17
N LYS A 71 8.62 5.21 -2.35
CA LYS A 71 7.45 4.39 -2.61
C LYS A 71 7.87 2.94 -2.92
N ILE A 72 7.17 2.00 -2.31
CA ILE A 72 7.26 0.57 -2.61
C ILE A 72 6.08 0.21 -3.51
N HIS A 73 6.32 -0.56 -4.55
CA HIS A 73 5.31 -1.09 -5.46
C HIS A 73 5.24 -2.62 -5.39
N GLU A 74 4.23 -3.20 -6.04
CA GLU A 74 4.07 -4.65 -6.15
C GLU A 74 5.30 -5.33 -6.77
N GLY A 75 5.73 -6.45 -6.16
CA GLY A 75 6.91 -7.18 -6.61
C GLY A 75 8.21 -6.64 -6.00
N LYS A 76 9.31 -6.78 -6.74
CA LYS A 76 10.65 -6.41 -6.29
C LYS A 76 10.90 -4.93 -6.55
N ASN A 77 11.42 -4.23 -5.54
CA ASN A 77 11.89 -2.87 -5.61
C ASN A 77 13.39 -2.88 -5.27
N PHE A 78 14.23 -2.66 -6.26
CA PHE A 78 15.69 -2.62 -6.09
C PHE A 78 16.11 -1.30 -5.47
N VAL A 79 16.83 -1.36 -4.35
CA VAL A 79 17.27 -0.20 -3.58
C VAL A 79 18.77 0.03 -3.81
N GLY A 80 19.15 1.26 -4.13
CA GLY A 80 20.55 1.64 -4.28
C GLY A 80 20.70 3.11 -4.67
N ARG A 81 21.92 3.54 -4.97
CA ARG A 81 22.22 4.93 -5.36
C ARG A 81 22.13 5.20 -6.87
N GLY A 82 22.17 4.16 -7.68
CA GLY A 82 22.09 4.22 -9.13
C GLY A 82 20.74 4.74 -9.61
N ASP A 83 20.74 5.43 -10.74
CA ASP A 83 19.56 5.91 -11.46
C ASP A 83 18.71 4.77 -12.05
N GLU A 84 19.32 3.61 -12.24
CA GLU A 84 18.65 2.38 -12.65
C GLU A 84 17.86 1.66 -11.53
N MET A 85 17.92 2.15 -10.29
CA MET A 85 17.23 1.53 -9.14
C MET A 85 15.78 1.99 -9.06
N ASP A 86 14.87 1.10 -8.65
CA ASP A 86 13.47 1.46 -8.41
C ASP A 86 13.37 2.47 -7.26
N ILE A 87 14.17 2.27 -6.22
CA ILE A 87 14.30 3.18 -5.08
C ILE A 87 15.72 3.73 -5.08
N GLN A 88 15.87 4.92 -5.66
CA GLN A 88 17.15 5.62 -5.71
C GLN A 88 17.39 6.47 -4.46
N ILE A 89 18.44 6.14 -3.69
CA ILE A 89 18.85 6.87 -2.50
C ILE A 89 20.14 7.64 -2.79
N LEU A 90 20.07 8.97 -2.70
CA LEU A 90 21.18 9.87 -2.98
C LEU A 90 21.72 10.52 -1.71
N GLY A 91 23.02 10.81 -1.69
CA GLY A 91 23.68 11.54 -0.60
C GLY A 91 24.39 10.67 0.43
N ASP A 92 24.33 9.34 0.28
CA ASP A 92 25.12 8.38 1.05
C ASP A 92 25.98 7.55 0.11
N ASN A 93 27.31 7.68 0.25
CA ASN A 93 28.26 7.00 -0.63
C ASN A 93 28.53 5.54 -0.22
N GLU A 94 28.14 5.13 1.00
CA GLU A 94 28.23 3.74 1.46
C GLU A 94 27.05 2.89 0.97
N ILE A 95 25.98 3.53 0.52
CA ILE A 95 24.93 2.85 -0.24
C ILE A 95 25.48 2.50 -1.63
N ASN A 96 25.37 1.22 -1.95
CA ASN A 96 25.87 0.69 -3.22
C ASN A 96 25.09 1.28 -4.38
N ARG A 97 25.79 1.49 -5.50
CA ARG A 97 25.16 1.99 -6.72
C ARG A 97 24.05 1.05 -7.18
N ARG A 98 24.32 -0.25 -7.22
CA ARG A 98 23.36 -1.25 -7.64
C ARG A 98 23.02 -2.16 -6.47
N ASN A 99 21.72 -2.39 -6.31
CA ASN A 99 21.15 -3.47 -5.51
C ASN A 99 21.85 -3.65 -4.15
N HIS A 100 21.77 -2.62 -3.30
CA HIS A 100 22.22 -2.68 -1.91
C HIS A 100 21.26 -3.52 -1.07
N ALA A 101 19.96 -3.43 -1.37
CA ALA A 101 18.92 -4.27 -0.80
C ALA A 101 17.77 -4.40 -1.81
N ILE A 102 16.88 -5.36 -1.56
CA ILE A 102 15.64 -5.50 -2.33
C ILE A 102 14.48 -5.49 -1.33
N ILE A 103 13.48 -4.66 -1.57
CA ILE A 103 12.22 -4.69 -0.83
C ILE A 103 11.15 -5.31 -1.73
N VAL A 104 10.47 -6.32 -1.24
CA VAL A 104 9.50 -7.10 -2.01
C VAL A 104 8.15 -7.04 -1.34
N TYR A 105 7.14 -6.51 -2.02
CA TYR A 105 5.75 -6.70 -1.61
C TYR A 105 5.15 -7.88 -2.36
N ASP A 106 4.67 -8.89 -1.63
CA ASP A 106 3.97 -10.05 -2.18
C ASP A 106 2.45 -9.90 -1.99
N PRO A 107 1.68 -9.64 -3.06
CA PRO A 107 0.23 -9.49 -2.97
C PRO A 107 -0.50 -10.79 -2.62
N LYS A 108 0.14 -11.96 -2.76
CA LYS A 108 -0.47 -13.25 -2.41
C LYS A 108 -0.42 -13.50 -0.91
N ASN A 109 0.72 -13.18 -0.30
CA ASN A 109 0.95 -13.34 1.14
C ASN A 109 0.60 -12.08 1.95
N LEU A 110 0.31 -10.96 1.27
CA LEU A 110 -0.03 -9.66 1.86
C LEU A 110 1.05 -9.17 2.84
N ASN A 111 2.31 -9.44 2.53
CA ASN A 111 3.43 -9.04 3.36
C ASN A 111 4.56 -8.42 2.53
N THR A 112 5.45 -7.73 3.25
CA THR A 112 6.63 -7.10 2.67
C THR A 112 7.88 -7.72 3.27
N MET A 113 8.84 -8.05 2.42
CA MET A 113 10.11 -8.67 2.81
C MET A 113 11.28 -7.77 2.41
N ILE A 114 12.35 -7.77 3.21
CA ILE A 114 13.66 -7.27 2.84
C ILE A 114 14.59 -8.44 2.52
N LEU A 115 15.28 -8.34 1.39
CA LEU A 115 16.25 -9.32 0.93
C LEU A 115 17.64 -8.67 0.87
N PRO A 116 18.71 -9.46 1.08
CA PRO A 116 20.07 -8.97 0.84
C PRO A 116 20.25 -8.57 -0.63
N GLY A 117 21.01 -7.50 -0.85
CA GLY A 117 21.55 -7.16 -2.17
C GLY A 117 22.63 -8.15 -2.61
N ASP A 118 23.08 -8.03 -3.86
CA ASP A 118 24.24 -8.77 -4.42
C ASP A 118 25.53 -7.93 -4.39
N SER A 119 25.48 -6.76 -3.77
CA SER A 119 26.58 -5.83 -3.64
C SER A 119 27.36 -6.00 -2.33
N SER A 120 28.49 -5.31 -2.18
CA SER A 120 29.39 -5.48 -1.03
C SER A 120 28.87 -4.93 0.31
N GLY A 121 27.75 -4.21 0.28
CA GLY A 121 27.16 -3.53 1.43
C GLY A 121 26.06 -4.38 2.03
N ILE A 122 26.01 -4.42 3.36
CA ILE A 122 25.04 -5.21 4.10
C ILE A 122 23.90 -4.29 4.52
N ALA A 123 22.67 -4.68 4.21
CA ALA A 123 21.49 -4.07 4.80
C ALA A 123 21.28 -4.58 6.22
N TYR A 124 20.82 -3.72 7.11
CA TYR A 124 20.46 -4.09 8.47
C TYR A 124 18.98 -3.82 8.70
N LEU A 125 18.33 -4.70 9.46
CA LEU A 125 16.96 -4.58 9.92
C LEU A 125 16.98 -4.58 11.46
N ASN A 126 16.55 -3.48 12.08
CA ASN A 126 16.60 -3.26 13.52
C ASN A 126 17.99 -3.56 14.09
N ASP A 127 19.02 -2.97 13.46
CA ASP A 127 20.44 -3.11 13.77
C ASP A 127 21.01 -4.55 13.65
N LYS A 128 20.26 -5.48 13.04
CA LYS A 128 20.72 -6.84 12.74
C LYS A 128 20.95 -7.02 11.23
N PRO A 129 22.04 -7.64 10.81
CA PRO A 129 22.34 -7.82 9.39
C PRO A 129 21.31 -8.74 8.71
N VAL A 130 20.92 -8.37 7.50
CA VAL A 130 20.02 -9.15 6.64
C VAL A 130 20.86 -10.06 5.75
N TYR A 131 20.99 -11.34 6.11
CA TYR A 131 21.70 -12.34 5.28
C TYR A 131 20.76 -13.22 4.45
N VAL A 132 19.49 -13.23 4.80
CA VAL A 132 18.42 -14.02 4.18
C VAL A 132 17.17 -13.15 4.09
N PRO A 133 16.17 -13.52 3.27
CA PRO A 133 14.90 -12.81 3.26
C PRO A 133 14.28 -12.73 4.66
N LEU A 134 13.92 -11.53 5.11
CA LEU A 134 13.25 -11.26 6.38
C LEU A 134 11.97 -10.46 6.15
N GLU A 135 10.96 -10.70 6.97
CA GLU A 135 9.70 -9.93 6.93
C GLU A 135 9.89 -8.54 7.56
N LEU A 136 9.34 -7.53 6.92
CA LEU A 136 9.29 -6.16 7.42
C LEU A 136 7.97 -5.92 8.14
N ASN A 137 8.06 -5.55 9.41
CA ASN A 137 6.93 -5.16 10.23
C ASN A 137 6.76 -3.63 10.24
N PRO A 138 5.53 -3.11 10.44
CA PRO A 138 5.31 -1.68 10.56
C PRO A 138 6.28 -1.05 11.55
N TYR A 139 6.90 0.06 11.15
CA TYR A 139 7.87 0.83 11.93
C TYR A 139 9.23 0.15 12.19
N ASP A 140 9.54 -0.94 11.51
CA ASP A 140 10.90 -1.48 11.49
C ASP A 140 11.90 -0.47 10.89
N ILE A 141 13.12 -0.48 11.43
CA ILE A 141 14.21 0.38 10.97
C ILE A 141 15.13 -0.40 10.03
N ILE A 142 15.33 0.13 8.84
CA ILE A 142 16.26 -0.39 7.84
C ILE A 142 17.49 0.52 7.82
N ASN A 143 18.70 -0.03 7.93
CA ASN A 143 19.93 0.72 7.79
C ASN A 143 20.63 0.29 6.50
N LEU A 144 21.03 1.27 5.69
CA LEU A 144 21.78 1.09 4.45
C LEU A 144 22.91 2.13 4.44
N GLY A 145 24.16 1.68 4.39
CA GLY A 145 25.30 2.59 4.59
C GLY A 145 25.23 3.30 5.95
N GLN A 146 25.26 4.64 5.92
CA GLN A 146 25.12 5.49 7.11
C GLN A 146 23.69 6.03 7.29
N SER A 147 22.74 5.64 6.43
CA SER A 147 21.37 6.15 6.44
C SER A 147 20.42 5.16 7.09
N ARG A 148 19.36 5.67 7.74
CA ARG A 148 18.31 4.86 8.37
C ARG A 148 16.93 5.24 7.84
N PHE A 149 16.10 4.22 7.68
CA PHE A 149 14.78 4.33 7.08
C PHE A 149 13.73 3.63 7.93
N LEU A 150 12.59 4.28 8.13
CA LEU A 150 11.43 3.74 8.81
C LEU A 150 10.49 3.10 7.78
N PHE A 151 10.11 1.84 7.95
CA PHE A 151 9.15 1.17 7.07
C PHE A 151 7.70 1.47 7.49
N VAL A 152 6.86 1.83 6.51
CA VAL A 152 5.43 2.08 6.70
C VAL A 152 4.64 1.32 5.62
N PRO A 153 3.97 0.20 5.95
CA PRO A 153 3.15 -0.52 4.98
C PRO A 153 1.84 0.23 4.72
N LEU A 154 1.44 0.31 3.44
CA LEU A 154 0.07 0.63 3.07
C LEU A 154 -0.74 -0.65 2.92
N CYS A 155 -0.20 -1.58 2.13
CA CYS A 155 -0.80 -2.86 1.86
C CYS A 155 -0.43 -3.89 2.93
N GLY A 156 -1.39 -4.73 3.28
CA GLY A 156 -1.26 -5.83 4.25
C GLY A 156 -2.63 -6.39 4.60
N ASN A 157 -2.76 -6.98 5.78
CA ASN A 157 -4.03 -7.59 6.23
C ASN A 157 -5.23 -6.63 6.27
N ASN A 158 -4.99 -5.32 6.38
CA ASN A 158 -6.04 -4.31 6.47
C ASN A 158 -6.47 -3.74 5.12
N PHE A 159 -5.62 -3.86 4.09
CA PHE A 159 -5.85 -3.25 2.78
C PHE A 159 -4.97 -3.92 1.72
N SER A 160 -5.55 -4.26 0.56
CA SER A 160 -4.80 -4.62 -0.64
C SER A 160 -5.47 -4.03 -1.89
N TRP A 161 -4.68 -3.58 -2.85
CA TRP A 161 -5.19 -3.21 -4.18
C TRP A 161 -5.85 -4.38 -4.91
N GLY A 162 -5.52 -5.62 -4.53
CA GLY A 162 -6.17 -6.82 -5.04
C GLY A 162 -7.65 -6.91 -4.64
N ASP A 163 -8.05 -6.31 -3.52
CA ASP A 163 -9.44 -6.36 -3.02
C ASP A 163 -10.37 -5.42 -3.81
N LEU A 164 -9.80 -4.49 -4.58
CA LEU A 164 -10.52 -3.50 -5.39
C LEU A 164 -10.69 -3.93 -6.86
N LYS A 165 -10.13 -5.07 -7.26
CA LYS A 165 -10.13 -5.57 -8.64
C LYS A 165 -11.27 -6.54 -8.94
#